data_AF-A0A956WMD1-F1
#
_entry.id   AF-A0A956WMD1-F1
#
_cell.length_a   1.000
_cell.length_b   1.000
_cell.length_c   1.000
_cell.angle_alpha   90.00
_cell.angle_beta   90.00
_cell.angle_gamma   90.00
#
_symmetry.space_group_name_H-M   'P 1'
#
loop_
_entity.id
_entity.type
_entity.pdbx_description
1 polymer ?
#
loop_
_entity_poly.entity_id
_entity_poly.type
_entity_poly.pdbx_seq_one_letter_code
_entity_poly.pdbx_strand_id
1 'polypeptide(L)'
;FAQHYGLGWVVGAYGGQRAIWHSGGTLGFSSLVTFLPEAGLGAVVLTNGSGAAGQLIYAVTFRLLDLLFEQPATMDALVAANLAGVASGRADLLATIGQIDPAVVTPFLGTYANPDLGDLTLTLRGDTLTFASGPYRSALLPQMAEDGSVAGYLIVDPPLSGFPPQGVFVLEPGTGGQPRIVLTVPADGGEPDLVYVYEPLGTTATPTA
;
A
#
# COMPACT_ATOMS: atom_id res chain seq x y z
N PHE A 1 -19.52 16.35 5.17
CA PHE A 1 -19.49 17.39 4.12
C PHE A 1 -20.47 17.03 3.01
N ALA A 2 -21.35 17.94 2.56
CA ALA A 2 -21.96 17.87 1.22
C ALA A 2 -20.90 18.27 0.17
N GLN A 3 -20.93 17.74 -1.06
CA GLN A 3 -19.76 17.78 -1.94
C GLN A 3 -20.06 18.35 -3.33
N HIS A 4 -19.35 19.42 -3.67
CA HIS A 4 -19.17 19.91 -5.04
C HIS A 4 -17.67 19.99 -5.32
N TYR A 5 -17.28 19.83 -6.60
CA TYR A 5 -15.89 19.97 -7.01
C TYR A 5 -15.73 21.25 -7.83
N GLY A 6 -14.76 22.09 -7.44
CA GLY A 6 -14.41 23.34 -8.10
C GLY A 6 -13.13 23.21 -8.94
N LEU A 7 -12.31 24.27 -8.92
CA LEU A 7 -11.02 24.29 -9.62
C LEU A 7 -9.92 23.58 -8.81
N GLY A 8 -10.03 22.25 -8.68
CA GLY A 8 -9.08 21.44 -7.90
C GLY A 8 -9.32 21.49 -6.38
N TRP A 9 -10.55 21.79 -5.97
CA TRP A 9 -10.95 21.86 -4.57
C TRP A 9 -12.30 21.18 -4.37
N VAL A 10 -12.43 20.45 -3.27
CA VAL A 10 -13.73 20.02 -2.78
C VAL A 10 -14.34 21.17 -1.99
N VAL A 11 -15.55 21.56 -2.34
CA VAL A 11 -16.32 22.61 -1.67
C VAL A 11 -17.54 21.96 -1.02
N GLY A 12 -17.71 22.22 0.26
CA GLY A 12 -18.79 21.66 1.05
C GLY A 12 -19.15 22.53 2.24
N ALA A 13 -19.75 21.89 3.25
CA ALA A 13 -20.10 22.54 4.50
C ALA A 13 -19.85 21.64 5.70
N TYR A 14 -19.47 22.27 6.82
CA TYR A 14 -19.29 21.65 8.12
C TYR A 14 -19.74 22.61 9.23
N GLY A 15 -20.55 22.15 10.18
CA GLY A 15 -21.08 23.00 11.25
C GLY A 15 -21.82 24.25 10.74
N GLY A 16 -22.45 24.18 9.55
CA GLY A 16 -23.08 25.33 8.89
C GLY A 16 -22.13 26.30 8.19
N GLN A 17 -20.81 26.12 8.32
CA GLN A 17 -19.79 26.92 7.64
C GLN A 17 -19.41 26.32 6.29
N ARG A 18 -19.01 27.16 5.35
CA ARG A 18 -18.42 26.68 4.09
C ARG A 18 -17.04 26.11 4.36
N ALA A 19 -16.80 24.90 3.86
CA ALA A 19 -15.51 24.21 3.94
C ALA A 19 -14.94 24.03 2.54
N ILE A 20 -13.68 24.40 2.34
CA ILE A 20 -12.93 24.21 1.10
C ILE A 20 -11.73 23.32 1.44
N TRP A 21 -11.59 22.17 0.80
CA TRP A 21 -10.56 21.22 1.17
C TRP A 21 -10.08 20.39 -0.01
N HIS A 22 -8.91 19.79 0.14
CA HIS A 22 -8.41 18.80 -0.80
C HIS A 22 -7.49 17.83 -0.06
N SER A 23 -7.64 16.55 -0.35
CA SER A 23 -6.73 15.51 0.13
C SER A 23 -5.70 15.15 -0.93
N GLY A 24 -4.59 14.57 -0.52
CA GLY A 24 -3.58 14.06 -1.43
C GLY A 24 -2.96 12.80 -0.84
N GLY A 25 -2.66 11.84 -1.70
CA GLY A 25 -2.01 10.59 -1.33
C GLY A 25 -0.95 10.21 -2.35
N THR A 26 0.16 9.69 -1.87
CA THR A 26 1.18 8.99 -2.67
C THR A 26 1.71 7.80 -1.85
N LEU A 27 2.67 7.06 -2.40
CA LEU A 27 3.28 5.90 -1.73
C LEU A 27 3.80 6.30 -0.35
N GLY A 28 3.15 5.78 0.69
CA GLY A 28 3.51 6.00 2.09
C GLY A 28 3.17 7.38 2.67
N PHE A 29 2.47 8.27 1.95
CA PHE A 29 2.15 9.61 2.47
C PHE A 29 0.72 10.02 2.15
N SER A 30 0.07 10.66 3.13
CA SER A 30 -1.27 11.21 2.99
C SER A 30 -1.32 12.64 3.55
N SER A 31 -2.17 13.48 2.96
CA SER A 31 -2.28 14.90 3.27
C SER A 31 -3.72 15.39 3.15
N LEU A 32 -4.07 16.37 3.98
CA LEU A 32 -5.35 17.07 3.91
C LEU A 32 -5.12 18.54 4.21
N VAL A 33 -5.58 19.41 3.31
CA VAL A 33 -5.68 20.85 3.52
C VAL A 33 -7.16 21.23 3.59
N THR A 34 -7.53 22.02 4.60
CA THR A 34 -8.92 22.45 4.85
C THR A 34 -8.95 23.93 5.21
N PHE A 35 -9.88 24.67 4.63
CA PHE A 35 -10.15 26.08 4.91
C PHE A 35 -11.63 26.29 5.25
N LEU A 36 -11.89 27.10 6.27
CA LEU A 36 -13.21 27.65 6.60
C LEU A 36 -13.10 29.18 6.57
N PRO A 37 -13.30 29.81 5.39
CA PRO A 37 -12.99 31.24 5.19
C PRO A 37 -13.75 32.18 6.12
N GLU A 38 -15.03 31.90 6.39
CA GLU A 38 -15.89 32.71 7.25
C GLU A 38 -15.46 32.69 8.71
N ALA A 39 -14.78 31.62 9.13
CA ALA A 39 -14.18 31.49 10.46
C ALA A 39 -12.72 31.96 10.51
N GLY A 40 -12.13 32.39 9.39
CA GLY A 40 -10.71 32.74 9.31
C GLY A 40 -9.78 31.57 9.64
N LEU A 41 -10.23 30.33 9.41
CA LEU A 41 -9.52 29.11 9.82
C LEU A 41 -8.94 28.36 8.62
N GLY A 42 -7.72 27.85 8.79
CA GLY A 42 -7.09 26.90 7.90
C GLY A 42 -6.34 25.83 8.67
N ALA A 43 -6.38 24.58 8.19
CA ALA A 43 -5.68 23.45 8.78
C ALA A 43 -5.00 22.62 7.69
N VAL A 44 -3.78 22.19 7.95
CA VAL A 44 -3.03 21.25 7.11
C VAL A 44 -2.56 20.09 7.98
N VAL A 45 -2.95 18.88 7.60
CA VAL A 45 -2.54 17.64 8.29
C VAL A 45 -1.81 16.76 7.30
N LEU A 46 -0.60 16.33 7.68
CA LEU A 46 0.26 15.46 6.88
C LEU A 46 0.59 14.21 7.72
N THR A 47 0.69 13.07 7.06
CA THR A 47 1.16 11.83 7.66
C THR A 47 2.02 11.04 6.67
N ASN A 48 3.02 10.34 7.19
CA ASN A 48 3.80 9.33 6.47
C ASN A 48 3.18 7.93 6.59
N GLY A 49 1.85 7.89 6.58
CA GLY A 49 1.05 6.68 6.47
C GLY A 49 0.16 6.73 5.23
N SER A 50 -0.10 5.54 4.66
CA SER A 50 -1.02 5.32 3.55
C SER A 50 -2.06 4.26 3.94
N GLY A 51 -3.02 3.97 3.05
CA GLY A 51 -4.08 2.99 3.28
C GLY A 51 -4.88 3.33 4.55
N ALA A 52 -5.05 2.34 5.44
CA ALA A 52 -5.74 2.53 6.70
C ALA A 52 -5.11 3.62 7.59
N ALA A 53 -3.79 3.71 7.66
CA ALA A 53 -3.09 4.72 8.45
C ALA A 53 -3.25 6.14 7.87
N GLY A 54 -3.47 6.25 6.55
CA GLY A 54 -3.73 7.53 5.87
C GLY A 54 -5.01 8.21 6.35
N GLN A 55 -5.99 7.46 6.87
CA GLN A 55 -7.26 8.00 7.39
C GLN A 55 -7.09 8.91 8.61
N LEU A 56 -5.91 8.87 9.26
CA LEU A 56 -5.55 9.75 10.37
C LEU A 56 -5.75 11.23 10.03
N ILE A 57 -5.47 11.65 8.78
CA ILE A 57 -5.60 13.04 8.35
C ILE A 57 -7.04 13.56 8.53
N TYR A 58 -8.04 12.70 8.25
CA TYR A 58 -9.44 13.03 8.38
C TYR A 58 -9.86 13.00 9.85
N ALA A 59 -9.47 11.96 10.59
CA ALA A 59 -9.79 11.82 12.01
C ALA A 59 -9.32 13.05 12.83
N VAL A 60 -8.08 13.49 12.60
CA VAL A 60 -7.53 14.69 13.25
C VAL A 60 -8.30 15.95 12.85
N THR A 61 -8.57 16.12 11.54
CA THR A 61 -9.26 17.32 11.04
C THR A 61 -10.69 17.40 11.56
N PHE A 62 -11.46 16.31 11.50
CA PHE A 62 -12.83 16.29 12.02
C PHE A 62 -12.84 16.53 13.53
N ARG A 63 -11.96 15.87 14.29
CA ARG A 63 -11.91 16.08 15.73
C ARG A 63 -11.56 17.52 16.10
N LEU A 64 -10.63 18.14 15.37
CA LEU A 64 -10.28 19.55 15.55
C LEU A 64 -11.50 20.45 15.32
N LEU A 65 -12.22 20.24 14.21
CA LEU A 65 -13.40 21.03 13.88
C LEU A 65 -14.55 20.77 14.87
N ASP A 66 -14.73 19.54 15.34
CA ASP A 66 -15.75 19.19 16.34
C ASP A 66 -15.51 19.99 17.63
N LEU A 67 -14.26 20.06 18.08
CA LEU A 67 -13.88 20.83 19.28
C LEU A 67 -14.02 22.35 19.07
N LEU A 68 -13.61 22.88 17.91
CA LEU A 68 -13.65 24.32 17.65
C LEU A 68 -15.06 24.89 17.51
N PHE A 69 -15.98 24.11 16.95
CA PHE A 69 -17.36 24.52 16.72
C PHE A 69 -18.36 23.87 17.67
N GLU A 70 -17.87 23.27 18.76
CA GLU A 70 -18.67 22.58 19.79
C GLU A 70 -19.68 21.59 19.19
N GLN A 71 -19.27 20.88 18.12
CA GLN A 71 -20.10 19.89 17.47
C GLN A 71 -19.95 18.52 18.16
N PRO A 72 -20.99 17.66 18.11
CA PRO A 72 -20.86 16.29 18.56
C PRO A 72 -19.81 15.54 17.74
N ALA A 73 -18.99 14.73 18.42
CA ALA A 73 -17.92 13.93 17.80
C ALA A 73 -18.46 12.69 17.07
N THR A 74 -19.26 12.93 16.03
CA THR A 74 -20.01 11.90 15.29
C THR A 74 -19.11 10.89 14.58
N MET A 75 -17.85 11.24 14.30
CA MET A 75 -16.91 10.37 13.61
C MET A 75 -16.12 9.46 14.56
N ASP A 76 -16.08 9.74 15.87
CA ASP A 76 -15.25 9.00 16.83
C ASP A 76 -15.57 7.49 16.83
N ALA A 77 -16.85 7.13 16.82
CA ALA A 77 -17.27 5.74 16.81
C ALA A 77 -16.85 5.01 15.53
N LEU A 78 -16.95 5.68 14.37
CA LEU A 78 -16.51 5.15 13.09
C LEU A 78 -14.99 4.97 13.07
N VAL A 79 -14.23 5.96 13.54
CA VAL A 79 -12.77 5.90 13.65
C VAL A 79 -12.35 4.75 14.58
N ALA A 80 -13.00 4.60 15.73
CA ALA A 80 -12.70 3.54 16.69
C ALA A 80 -12.95 2.15 16.09
N ALA A 81 -14.08 1.96 15.41
CA ALA A 81 -14.42 0.71 14.74
C ALA A 81 -13.41 0.36 13.63
N ASN A 82 -13.03 1.35 12.80
CA ASN A 82 -12.00 1.17 11.77
C ASN A 82 -10.64 0.81 12.38
N LEU A 83 -10.22 1.48 13.46
CA LEU A 83 -8.97 1.20 14.13
C LEU A 83 -8.93 -0.23 14.71
N ALA A 84 -10.03 -0.68 15.33
CA ALA A 84 -10.15 -2.03 15.83
C ALA A 84 -10.06 -3.07 14.71
N GLY A 85 -10.75 -2.83 13.58
CA GLY A 85 -10.67 -3.70 12.40
C GLY A 85 -9.26 -3.78 11.82
N VAL A 86 -8.57 -2.63 11.70
CA VAL A 86 -7.18 -2.56 11.24
C VAL A 86 -6.23 -3.29 12.18
N ALA A 87 -6.40 -3.11 13.49
CA ALA A 87 -5.58 -3.79 14.49
C ALA A 87 -5.76 -5.32 14.44
N SER A 88 -7.01 -5.80 14.35
CA SER A 88 -7.31 -7.22 14.22
C SER A 88 -6.72 -7.78 12.92
N GLY A 89 -7.07 -7.19 11.77
CA GLY A 89 -6.60 -7.70 10.49
C GLY A 89 -5.07 -7.65 10.33
N ARG A 90 -4.40 -6.66 10.94
CA ARG A 90 -2.94 -6.62 11.00
C ARG A 90 -2.38 -7.76 11.86
N ALA A 91 -3.00 -8.06 13.00
CA ALA A 91 -2.58 -9.17 13.86
C ALA A 91 -2.76 -10.52 13.13
N ASP A 92 -3.89 -10.70 12.44
CA ASP A 92 -4.18 -11.89 11.64
C ASP A 92 -3.15 -12.05 10.51
N LEU A 93 -2.85 -10.97 9.77
CA LEU A 93 -1.82 -10.98 8.74
C LEU A 93 -0.44 -11.37 9.32
N LEU A 94 -0.03 -10.74 10.42
CA LEU A 94 1.26 -11.03 11.06
C LEU A 94 1.38 -12.50 11.50
N ALA A 95 0.27 -13.13 11.90
CA ALA A 95 0.25 -14.55 12.24
C ALA A 95 0.48 -15.48 11.04
N THR A 96 0.26 -14.98 9.81
CA THR A 96 0.50 -15.74 8.57
C THR A 96 1.89 -15.53 7.97
N ILE A 97 2.72 -14.65 8.54
CA ILE A 97 4.05 -14.37 7.98
C ILE A 97 5.04 -15.47 8.35
N GLY A 98 5.66 -16.08 7.34
CA GLY A 98 6.69 -17.10 7.49
C GLY A 98 8.11 -16.54 7.40
N GLN A 99 9.08 -17.45 7.39
CA GLN A 99 10.48 -17.15 7.10
C GLN A 99 10.83 -17.62 5.68
N ILE A 100 11.77 -16.93 5.05
CA ILE A 100 12.28 -17.34 3.74
C ILE A 100 13.00 -18.69 3.86
N ASP A 101 12.59 -19.64 3.04
CA ASP A 101 13.34 -20.86 2.77
C ASP A 101 14.20 -20.63 1.51
N PRO A 102 15.55 -20.55 1.63
CA PRO A 102 16.45 -20.40 0.50
C PRO A 102 16.23 -21.44 -0.61
N ALA A 103 15.93 -22.69 -0.27
CA ALA A 103 15.78 -23.75 -1.26
C ALA A 103 14.54 -23.53 -2.15
N VAL A 104 13.47 -22.95 -1.58
CA VAL A 104 12.22 -22.66 -2.28
C VAL A 104 12.38 -21.47 -3.23
N VAL A 105 13.10 -20.42 -2.83
CA VAL A 105 13.22 -19.18 -3.62
C VAL A 105 14.39 -19.19 -4.60
N THR A 106 15.42 -20.02 -4.37
CA THR A 106 16.62 -20.09 -5.23
C THR A 106 16.30 -20.31 -6.72
N PRO A 107 15.36 -21.18 -7.13
CA PRO A 107 14.99 -21.36 -8.53
C PRO A 107 14.41 -20.13 -9.22
N PHE A 108 13.97 -19.12 -8.45
CA PHE A 108 13.35 -17.90 -8.92
C PHE A 108 14.27 -16.67 -8.87
N LEU A 109 15.55 -16.86 -8.52
CA LEU A 109 16.51 -15.76 -8.52
C LEU A 109 16.92 -15.41 -9.95
N GLY A 110 17.01 -14.11 -10.23
CA GLY A 110 17.33 -13.64 -11.58
C GLY A 110 16.65 -12.33 -11.92
N THR A 111 16.73 -11.95 -13.19
CA THR A 111 16.07 -10.77 -13.73
C THR A 111 14.96 -11.19 -14.67
N TYR A 112 13.84 -10.49 -14.56
CA TYR A 112 12.62 -10.70 -15.30
C TYR A 112 12.17 -9.38 -15.92
N ALA A 113 11.44 -9.44 -17.03
CA ALA A 113 10.90 -8.27 -17.72
C ALA A 113 9.38 -8.32 -17.78
N ASN A 114 8.77 -7.15 -17.64
CA ASN A 114 7.38 -6.90 -17.97
C ASN A 114 7.32 -5.68 -18.93
N PRO A 115 6.52 -5.72 -20.01
CA PRO A 115 6.49 -4.64 -21.00
C PRO A 115 6.00 -3.31 -20.45
N ASP A 116 5.16 -3.31 -19.41
CA ASP A 116 4.55 -2.11 -18.85
C ASP A 116 5.35 -1.55 -17.66
N LEU A 117 5.91 -2.44 -16.83
CA LEU A 117 6.58 -2.10 -15.58
C LEU A 117 8.12 -2.13 -15.67
N GLY A 118 8.67 -2.67 -16.76
CA GLY A 118 10.10 -2.82 -16.96
C GLY A 118 10.68 -4.03 -16.23
N ASP A 119 11.95 -3.91 -15.85
CA ASP A 119 12.71 -5.04 -15.30
C ASP A 119 12.51 -5.18 -13.78
N LEU A 120 12.51 -6.42 -13.32
CA LEU A 120 12.50 -6.81 -11.92
C LEU A 120 13.60 -7.83 -11.65
N THR A 121 14.42 -7.60 -10.63
CA THR A 121 15.45 -8.54 -10.19
C THR A 121 15.13 -9.08 -8.81
N LEU A 122 15.11 -10.41 -8.66
CA LEU A 122 15.06 -11.09 -7.36
C LEU A 122 16.47 -11.50 -6.93
N THR A 123 16.82 -11.15 -5.70
CA THR A 123 18.10 -11.48 -5.09
C THR A 123 17.92 -12.07 -3.70
N LEU A 124 18.74 -13.04 -3.34
CA LEU A 124 18.80 -13.61 -2.01
C LEU A 124 20.18 -13.31 -1.41
N ARG A 125 20.20 -12.72 -0.20
CA ARG A 125 21.43 -12.54 0.59
C ARG A 125 21.20 -13.11 1.99
N GLY A 126 21.86 -14.23 2.29
CA GLY A 126 21.53 -15.00 3.49
C GLY A 126 20.10 -15.53 3.40
N ASP A 127 19.25 -15.11 4.33
CA ASP A 127 17.81 -15.41 4.39
C ASP A 127 16.92 -14.25 3.92
N THR A 128 17.52 -13.16 3.42
CA THR A 128 16.75 -11.99 2.97
C THR A 128 16.53 -12.04 1.46
N LEU A 129 15.29 -12.34 1.05
CA LEU A 129 14.84 -12.19 -0.33
C LEU A 129 14.49 -10.72 -0.58
N THR A 130 14.97 -10.14 -1.68
CA THR A 130 14.73 -8.75 -2.06
C THR A 130 14.36 -8.68 -3.54
N PHE A 131 13.35 -7.87 -3.87
CA PHE A 131 13.13 -7.44 -5.25
C PHE A 131 13.73 -6.05 -5.49
N ALA A 132 14.14 -5.79 -6.73
CA ALA A 132 14.50 -4.47 -7.20
C ALA A 132 13.85 -4.21 -8.57
N SER A 133 13.26 -3.04 -8.75
CA SER A 133 12.75 -2.56 -10.04
C SER A 133 12.98 -1.05 -10.15
N GLY A 134 13.83 -0.64 -11.08
CA GLY A 134 14.32 0.74 -11.15
C GLY A 134 14.92 1.22 -9.81
N PRO A 135 14.47 2.36 -9.24
CA PRO A 135 14.95 2.86 -7.95
C PRO A 135 14.33 2.13 -6.75
N TYR A 136 13.29 1.34 -6.96
CA TYR A 136 12.53 0.68 -5.90
C TYR A 136 13.18 -0.64 -5.50
N ARG A 137 13.27 -0.87 -4.19
CA ARG A 137 13.76 -2.10 -3.59
C ARG A 137 13.06 -2.34 -2.27
N SER A 138 12.77 -3.60 -1.96
CA SER A 138 12.25 -3.99 -0.66
C SER A 138 12.56 -5.46 -0.40
N ALA A 139 12.75 -5.80 0.87
CA ALA A 139 12.65 -7.16 1.32
C ALA A 139 11.25 -7.73 1.03
N LEU A 140 11.22 -9.05 0.84
CA LEU A 140 10.02 -9.84 0.67
C LEU A 140 9.93 -10.88 1.79
N LEU A 141 8.75 -11.05 2.38
CA LEU A 141 8.48 -12.15 3.32
C LEU A 141 7.32 -13.01 2.83
N PRO A 142 7.38 -14.34 3.02
CA PRO A 142 6.32 -15.22 2.57
C PRO A 142 5.10 -15.06 3.47
N GLN A 143 3.93 -14.97 2.83
CA GLN A 143 2.65 -15.20 3.47
C GLN A 143 2.31 -16.69 3.34
N MET A 144 2.07 -17.34 4.47
CA MET A 144 1.78 -18.77 4.54
C MET A 144 0.28 -19.02 4.42
N ALA A 145 -0.08 -20.07 3.67
CA ALA A 145 -1.42 -20.64 3.66
C ALA A 145 -1.63 -21.58 4.86
N GLU A 146 -2.88 -21.94 5.14
CA GLU A 146 -3.23 -22.87 6.24
C GLU A 146 -2.61 -24.26 6.09
N ASP A 147 -2.37 -24.71 4.85
CA ASP A 147 -1.73 -25.99 4.56
C ASP A 147 -0.20 -25.97 4.70
N GLY A 148 0.37 -24.81 5.09
CA GLY A 148 1.81 -24.61 5.27
C GLY A 148 2.56 -24.27 3.97
N SER A 149 1.87 -24.17 2.83
CA SER A 149 2.47 -23.69 1.58
C SER A 149 2.63 -22.16 1.58
N VAL A 150 3.46 -21.63 0.68
CA VAL A 150 3.60 -20.18 0.49
C VAL A 150 2.49 -19.70 -0.45
N ALA A 151 1.59 -18.86 0.05
CA ALA A 151 0.52 -18.25 -0.74
C ALA A 151 1.02 -17.09 -1.62
N GLY A 152 2.07 -16.40 -1.16
CA GLY A 152 2.67 -15.27 -1.86
C GLY A 152 3.78 -14.63 -1.03
N TYR A 153 4.38 -13.57 -1.56
CA TYR A 153 5.46 -12.83 -0.93
C TYR A 153 5.07 -11.35 -0.84
N LEU A 154 5.08 -10.83 0.37
CA LEU A 154 4.63 -9.48 0.69
C LEU A 154 5.81 -8.51 0.73
N ILE A 155 5.55 -7.28 0.30
CA ILE A 155 6.48 -6.15 0.41
C ILE A 155 6.45 -5.62 1.84
N VAL A 156 7.61 -5.56 2.50
CA VAL A 156 7.67 -5.22 3.95
C VAL A 156 8.37 -3.92 4.29
N ASP A 157 9.09 -3.30 3.35
CA ASP A 157 9.77 -2.03 3.60
C ASP A 157 8.93 -0.82 3.16
N PRO A 158 8.90 0.27 3.95
CA PRO A 158 8.29 1.53 3.54
C PRO A 158 9.08 2.17 2.38
N PRO A 159 8.44 2.97 1.50
CA PRO A 159 7.03 3.37 1.54
C PRO A 159 6.08 2.39 0.82
N LEU A 160 6.58 1.25 0.37
CA LEU A 160 5.84 0.29 -0.46
C LEU A 160 5.01 -0.69 0.40
N SER A 161 5.44 -0.95 1.63
CA SER A 161 4.65 -1.70 2.62
C SER A 161 3.38 -0.94 2.99
N GLY A 162 2.28 -1.65 3.22
CA GLY A 162 1.02 -1.07 3.68
C GLY A 162 0.08 -2.10 4.30
N PHE A 163 -0.97 -1.62 4.95
CA PHE A 163 -2.08 -2.45 5.40
C PHE A 163 -3.42 -1.89 4.88
N PRO A 164 -4.23 -2.70 4.16
CA PRO A 164 -3.92 -4.06 3.68
C PRO A 164 -2.68 -4.07 2.73
N PRO A 165 -2.07 -5.25 2.47
CA PRO A 165 -0.94 -5.34 1.54
C PRO A 165 -1.26 -4.70 0.19
N GLN A 166 -0.34 -3.89 -0.32
CA GLN A 166 -0.53 -3.10 -1.55
C GLN A 166 0.00 -3.81 -2.81
N GLY A 167 0.62 -4.97 -2.63
CA GLY A 167 1.16 -5.80 -3.70
C GLY A 167 1.60 -7.15 -3.15
N VAL A 168 1.29 -8.21 -3.89
CA VAL A 168 1.67 -9.58 -3.55
C VAL A 168 2.40 -10.18 -4.74
N PHE A 169 3.60 -10.70 -4.50
CA PHE A 169 4.34 -11.47 -5.48
C PHE A 169 4.03 -12.96 -5.35
N VAL A 170 3.79 -13.63 -6.46
CA VAL A 170 3.71 -15.10 -6.53
C VAL A 170 4.86 -15.57 -7.40
N LEU A 171 5.65 -16.51 -6.87
CA LEU A 171 6.75 -17.16 -7.59
C LEU A 171 6.24 -18.52 -8.04
N GLU A 172 6.11 -18.74 -9.35
CA GLU A 172 5.51 -19.96 -9.87
C GLU A 172 6.22 -20.46 -11.14
N PRO A 173 6.20 -21.77 -11.41
CA PRO A 173 6.73 -22.30 -12.66
C PRO A 173 5.88 -21.82 -13.84
N GLY A 174 6.51 -21.21 -14.83
CA GLY A 174 5.92 -20.80 -16.09
C GLY A 174 5.95 -21.89 -17.17
N THR A 175 5.54 -21.53 -18.38
CA THR A 175 5.50 -22.43 -19.54
C THR A 175 6.88 -23.00 -19.86
N GLY A 176 6.96 -24.33 -20.05
CA GLY A 176 8.22 -25.01 -20.34
C GLY A 176 9.17 -25.15 -19.14
N GLY A 177 8.69 -24.90 -17.91
CA GLY A 177 9.46 -25.06 -16.68
C GLY A 177 10.37 -23.87 -16.35
N GLN A 178 10.30 -22.78 -17.12
CA GLN A 178 11.00 -21.53 -16.80
C GLN A 178 10.27 -20.81 -15.66
N PRO A 179 10.97 -20.24 -14.66
CA PRO A 179 10.32 -19.51 -13.58
C PRO A 179 9.62 -18.25 -14.11
N ARG A 180 8.48 -17.87 -13.51
CA ARG A 180 7.82 -16.57 -13.74
C ARG A 180 7.46 -15.91 -12.41
N ILE A 181 7.41 -14.58 -12.41
CA ILE A 181 7.01 -13.80 -11.24
C ILE A 181 5.71 -13.07 -11.55
N VAL A 182 4.69 -13.24 -10.72
CA VAL A 182 3.41 -12.55 -10.86
C VAL A 182 3.27 -11.54 -9.74
N LEU A 183 3.04 -10.27 -10.09
CA LEU A 183 2.69 -9.21 -9.15
C LEU A 183 1.20 -8.93 -9.27
N THR A 184 0.47 -9.14 -8.17
CA THR A 184 -0.93 -8.73 -8.05
C THR A 184 -0.98 -7.46 -7.19
N VAL A 185 -1.56 -6.40 -7.73
CA VAL A 185 -1.84 -5.14 -7.04
C VAL A 185 -3.34 -5.06 -6.82
N PRO A 186 -3.81 -5.12 -5.55
CA PRO A 186 -5.22 -5.00 -5.24
C PRO A 186 -5.80 -3.69 -5.76
N ALA A 187 -6.96 -3.75 -6.41
CA ALA A 187 -7.63 -2.55 -6.86
C ALA A 187 -8.57 -1.98 -5.78
N ASP A 188 -8.71 -0.66 -5.74
CA ASP A 188 -9.67 0.00 -4.86
C ASP A 188 -11.08 -0.02 -5.45
N GLY A 189 -12.10 -0.02 -4.59
CA GLY A 189 -13.47 0.32 -5.00
C GLY A 189 -14.25 -0.76 -5.77
N GLY A 190 -13.80 -2.03 -5.73
CA GLY A 190 -14.50 -3.16 -6.35
C GLY A 190 -14.14 -3.41 -7.82
N GLU A 191 -13.15 -2.69 -8.33
CA GLU A 191 -12.48 -3.00 -9.60
C GLU A 191 -11.68 -4.31 -9.48
N PRO A 192 -11.39 -5.01 -10.59
CA PRO A 192 -10.56 -6.20 -10.55
C PRO A 192 -9.10 -5.84 -10.25
N ASP A 193 -8.43 -6.72 -9.50
CA ASP A 193 -7.00 -6.58 -9.22
C ASP A 193 -6.16 -6.49 -10.50
N LEU A 194 -5.12 -5.67 -10.46
CA LEU A 194 -4.16 -5.56 -11.55
C LEU A 194 -3.13 -6.68 -11.41
N VAL A 195 -2.94 -7.45 -12.48
CA VAL A 195 -2.03 -8.60 -12.50
C VAL A 195 -0.95 -8.37 -13.56
N TYR A 196 0.31 -8.40 -13.13
CA TYR A 196 1.48 -8.21 -13.99
C TYR A 196 2.35 -9.46 -13.95
N VAL A 197 2.59 -10.06 -15.12
CA VAL A 197 3.46 -11.23 -15.26
C VAL A 197 4.83 -10.77 -15.76
N TYR A 198 5.86 -11.17 -15.05
CA TYR A 198 7.25 -10.94 -15.42
C TYR A 198 7.85 -12.25 -15.93
N GLU A 199 8.38 -12.20 -17.15
CA GLU A 199 9.02 -13.33 -17.83
C GLU A 199 10.55 -13.24 -17.69
N PRO A 200 11.26 -14.36 -17.61
CA PRO A 200 12.71 -14.34 -17.38
C PRO A 200 13.44 -13.68 -18.55
N LEU A 201 14.28 -12.69 -18.26
CA LEU A 201 15.24 -12.15 -19.21
C LEU A 201 16.35 -13.19 -19.37
N GLY A 202 16.38 -13.87 -20.52
CA GLY A 202 17.36 -14.94 -20.80
C GLY A 202 18.78 -14.55 -20.37
N THR A 203 19.50 -15.47 -19.75
CA THR A 203 20.84 -15.26 -19.19
C THR A 203 21.85 -14.85 -20.26
N THR A 204 21.97 -13.55 -20.53
CA THR A 204 23.16 -13.00 -21.20
C THR A 204 24.24 -12.75 -20.16
N ALA A 205 24.67 -13.82 -19.50
CA ALA A 205 25.93 -13.82 -18.78
C ALA A 205 27.05 -13.80 -19.83
N THR A 206 27.57 -12.61 -20.15
CA THR A 206 28.89 -12.51 -20.78
C THR A 206 29.90 -12.76 -19.65
N PRO A 207 30.73 -13.83 -19.72
CA PRO A 207 31.81 -13.98 -18.75
C PRO A 207 32.81 -12.86 -19.00
N THR A 208 33.04 -12.01 -18.01
CA THR A 208 34.22 -11.16 -18.00
C THR A 208 35.43 -12.06 -17.74
N ALA A 209 36.34 -12.12 -18.71
CA ALA A 209 37.67 -12.71 -18.56
C ALA A 209 38.55 -11.86 -17.64
#